data_AF-A0A0F9HYE5-F1
#
_entry.id   AF-A0A0F9HYE5-F1
#
_cell.length_a   1.000
_cell.length_b   1.000
_cell.length_c   1.000
_cell.angle_alpha   90.00
_cell.angle_beta   90.00
_cell.angle_gamma   90.00
#
_symmetry.space_group_name_H-M   'P 1'
#
loop_
_entity.id
_entity.type
_entity.pdbx_description
1 polymer ?
#
loop_
_entity_poly.entity_id
_entity_poly.type
_entity_poly.pdbx_seq_one_letter_code
_entity_poly.pdbx_strand_id
1 'polypeptide(L)'
;MAGVGAKEMEGYVREVSQWYAETRLWLIERLEEDGYPYGMTPKPETQQLIEFLNMTPQDHADLFAQFKERYRGLPDAYNRAVADMESYRQDMAKIHLKVATEPQGVVYG
;
A
#
# COMPACT_ATOMS: atom_id res chain seq x y z
N MET A 1 8.46 -6.11 45.55
CA MET A 1 9.44 -6.17 44.43
C MET A 1 8.78 -6.57 43.09
N ALA A 2 7.51 -6.21 42.83
CA ALA A 2 6.80 -6.65 41.62
C ALA A 2 6.89 -5.68 40.40
N GLY A 3 7.53 -4.51 40.56
CA GLY A 3 7.49 -3.44 39.55
C GLY A 3 8.69 -3.37 38.58
N VAL A 4 9.81 -4.04 38.87
CA VAL A 4 11.03 -3.95 38.05
C VAL A 4 10.91 -4.81 36.78
N GLY A 5 10.46 -6.06 36.92
CA GLY A 5 10.31 -6.97 35.78
C GLY A 5 9.21 -6.57 34.78
N ALA A 6 8.15 -5.88 35.23
CA ALA A 6 7.10 -5.40 34.33
C ALA A 6 7.61 -4.29 33.40
N LYS A 7 8.39 -3.34 33.94
CA LYS A 7 8.97 -2.23 33.16
C LYS A 7 10.04 -2.70 32.18
N GLU A 8 10.83 -3.71 32.56
CA GLU A 8 11.80 -4.34 31.65
C GLU A 8 11.10 -5.07 30.51
N MET A 9 10.02 -5.81 30.78
CA MET A 9 9.23 -6.45 29.72
C MET A 9 8.54 -5.45 28.79
N GLU A 10 8.02 -4.33 29.31
CA GLU A 10 7.50 -3.24 28.48
C GLU A 10 8.57 -2.67 27.53
N GLY A 11 9.82 -2.57 28.00
CA GLY A 11 10.97 -2.17 27.18
C GLY A 11 11.21 -3.14 26.04
N TYR A 12 11.33 -4.43 26.33
CA TYR A 12 11.53 -5.47 25.30
C TYR A 12 10.37 -5.54 24.29
N VAL A 13 9.11 -5.45 24.76
CA VAL A 13 7.95 -5.43 23.86
C VAL A 13 8.03 -4.28 22.88
N ARG A 14 8.43 -3.09 23.35
CA ARG A 14 8.58 -1.91 22.50
C ARG A 14 9.69 -2.09 21.46
N GLU A 15 10.87 -2.52 21.89
CA GLU A 15 12.02 -2.73 21.01
C GLU A 15 11.73 -3.77 19.94
N VAL A 16 11.15 -4.91 20.32
CA VAL A 16 10.81 -5.99 19.36
C VAL A 16 9.70 -5.54 18.40
N SER A 17 8.69 -4.81 18.89
CA SER A 17 7.61 -4.29 18.03
C SER A 17 8.15 -3.28 17.01
N GLN A 18 9.04 -2.40 17.45
CA GLN A 18 9.69 -1.42 16.58
C GLN A 18 10.56 -2.11 15.55
N TRP A 19 11.45 -3.02 15.98
CA TRP A 19 12.30 -3.79 15.07
C TRP A 19 11.49 -4.56 14.02
N TYR A 20 10.40 -5.21 14.43
CA TYR A 20 9.52 -5.94 13.50
C TYR A 20 8.89 -5.00 12.47
N ALA A 21 8.37 -3.86 12.91
CA ALA A 21 7.71 -2.90 12.02
C ALA A 21 8.70 -2.29 11.01
N GLU A 22 9.89 -1.89 11.48
CA GLU A 22 10.96 -1.35 10.63
C GLU A 22 11.46 -2.39 9.61
N THR A 23 11.73 -3.61 10.07
CA THR A 23 12.20 -4.70 9.20
C THR A 23 11.16 -5.04 8.13
N ARG A 24 9.88 -5.09 8.52
CA ARG A 24 8.80 -5.37 7.57
C ARG A 24 8.65 -4.27 6.53
N LEU A 25 8.71 -3.00 6.93
CA LEU A 25 8.64 -1.88 5.98
C LEU A 25 9.81 -1.91 5.01
N TRP A 26 11.03 -2.12 5.52
CA TRP A 26 12.22 -2.23 4.69
C TRP A 26 12.11 -3.38 3.67
N LEU A 27 11.60 -4.55 4.09
CA LEU A 27 11.36 -5.68 3.17
C LEU A 27 10.31 -5.35 2.11
N ILE A 28 9.24 -4.66 2.49
CA ILE A 28 8.18 -4.23 1.57
C ILE A 28 8.76 -3.26 0.54
N GLU A 29 9.47 -2.22 0.97
CA GLU A 29 10.14 -1.27 0.07
C GLU A 29 11.10 -1.99 -0.89
N ARG A 30 11.87 -2.96 -0.39
CA ARG A 30 12.81 -3.74 -1.20
C ARG A 30 12.11 -4.62 -2.25
N LEU A 31 10.91 -5.13 -1.95
CA LEU A 31 10.10 -5.88 -2.90
C LEU A 31 9.39 -4.99 -3.93
N GLU A 32 9.19 -3.72 -3.61
CA GLU A 32 8.58 -2.72 -4.48
C GLU A 32 9.56 -2.04 -5.43
N GLU A 33 10.86 -2.28 -5.30
CA GLU A 33 11.90 -1.66 -6.15
C GLU A 33 11.70 -1.94 -7.65
N ASP A 34 11.11 -3.09 -8.00
CA ASP A 34 10.77 -3.44 -9.39
C ASP A 34 9.50 -2.71 -9.89
N GLY A 35 9.01 -1.74 -9.12
CA GLY A 35 7.96 -0.79 -9.51
C GLY A 35 6.53 -1.27 -9.23
N TYR A 36 6.35 -2.33 -8.46
CA TYR A 36 5.01 -2.86 -8.16
C TYR A 36 4.70 -2.89 -6.67
N PRO A 37 3.56 -2.32 -6.22
CA PRO A 37 3.19 -2.34 -4.81
C PRO A 37 3.14 -3.76 -4.23
N TYR A 38 3.68 -3.91 -3.03
CA TYR A 38 3.73 -5.18 -2.31
C TYR A 38 2.33 -5.74 -2.08
N GLY A 39 2.14 -7.02 -2.42
CA GLY A 39 0.85 -7.69 -2.32
C GLY A 39 -0.07 -7.49 -3.51
N MET A 40 0.30 -6.65 -4.49
CA MET A 40 -0.43 -6.51 -5.75
C MET A 40 0.21 -7.35 -6.86
N THR A 41 -0.61 -7.83 -7.80
CA THR A 41 -0.13 -8.57 -8.99
C THR A 41 0.09 -7.59 -10.16
N PRO A 42 1.26 -7.62 -10.86
CA PRO A 42 1.52 -6.82 -12.05
C PRO A 42 0.40 -6.87 -13.08
N LYS A 43 -0.18 -5.71 -13.44
CA LYS A 43 -1.23 -5.59 -14.44
C LYS A 43 -0.89 -4.52 -15.48
N PRO A 44 -1.31 -4.66 -16.74
CA PRO A 44 -1.25 -3.58 -17.72
C PRO A 44 -1.98 -2.32 -17.21
N GLU A 45 -1.46 -1.14 -17.53
CA GLU A 45 -2.03 0.14 -17.09
C GLU A 45 -3.52 0.28 -17.44
N THR A 46 -3.93 -0.17 -18.64
CA THR A 46 -5.33 -0.17 -19.07
C THR A 46 -6.21 -1.07 -18.21
N GLN A 47 -5.70 -2.23 -17.80
CA GLN A 47 -6.42 -3.13 -16.91
C GLN A 47 -6.52 -2.56 -15.49
N GLN A 48 -5.44 -1.96 -14.97
CA GLN A 48 -5.45 -1.27 -13.67
C GLN A 48 -6.53 -0.17 -13.65
N LEU A 49 -6.59 0.63 -14.71
CA LEU A 49 -7.58 1.69 -14.85
C LEU A 49 -9.01 1.15 -14.94
N ILE A 50 -9.25 0.11 -15.73
CA ILE A 50 -10.57 -0.53 -15.84
C ILE A 50 -11.02 -1.06 -14.48
N GLU A 51 -10.14 -1.75 -13.75
CA GLU A 51 -10.47 -2.26 -12.42
C GLU A 51 -10.76 -1.12 -11.44
N PHE A 52 -9.92 -0.07 -11.43
CA PHE A 52 -10.13 1.11 -10.58
C PHE A 52 -11.47 1.79 -10.86
N LEU A 53 -11.83 2.01 -12.12
CA LEU A 53 -13.08 2.67 -12.50
C LEU A 53 -14.32 1.83 -12.18
N ASN A 54 -14.18 0.52 -12.05
CA ASN A 54 -15.25 -0.41 -11.72
C ASN A 54 -15.28 -0.80 -10.23
N MET A 55 -14.41 -0.23 -9.39
CA MET A 55 -14.41 -0.52 -7.95
C MET A 55 -15.73 -0.11 -7.31
N THR A 56 -16.30 -1.05 -6.56
CA THR A 56 -17.42 -0.78 -5.67
C THR A 56 -16.92 -0.10 -4.38
N PRO A 57 -17.81 0.47 -3.55
CA PRO A 57 -17.42 0.94 -2.22
C PRO A 57 -16.75 -0.13 -1.35
N GLN A 58 -17.13 -1.40 -1.53
CA GLN A 58 -16.50 -2.52 -0.81
C GLN A 58 -15.08 -2.77 -1.31
N ASP A 59 -14.85 -2.74 -2.63
CA ASP A 59 -13.51 -2.92 -3.20
C ASP A 59 -12.55 -1.82 -2.71
N HIS A 60 -13.04 -0.58 -2.59
CA HIS A 60 -12.27 0.51 -1.99
C HIS A 60 -11.95 0.26 -0.51
N ALA A 61 -12.88 -0.30 0.26
CA ALA A 61 -12.66 -0.63 1.67
C ALA A 61 -11.63 -1.77 1.81
N ASP A 62 -11.71 -2.78 0.95
CA ASP A 62 -10.78 -3.92 0.94
C ASP A 62 -9.38 -3.48 0.52
N LEU A 63 -9.27 -2.61 -0.48
CA LEU A 63 -8.00 -2.00 -0.88
C LEU A 63 -7.39 -1.17 0.26
N PHE A 64 -8.21 -0.35 0.94
CA PHE A 64 -7.75 0.42 2.10
C PHE A 64 -7.28 -0.50 3.25
N ALA A 65 -7.96 -1.63 3.47
CA ALA A 65 -7.55 -2.62 4.45
C ALA A 65 -6.18 -3.25 4.12
N GLN A 66 -5.91 -3.49 2.84
CA GLN A 66 -4.59 -3.96 2.39
C GLN A 66 -3.49 -2.92 2.67
N PHE A 67 -3.73 -1.65 2.35
CA PHE A 67 -2.79 -0.57 2.70
C PHE A 67 -2.60 -0.45 4.21
N LYS A 68 -3.64 -0.63 5.02
CA LYS A 68 -3.50 -0.61 6.47
C LYS A 68 -2.69 -1.80 7.00
N GLU A 69 -2.81 -2.97 6.41
CA GLU A 69 -2.02 -4.15 6.78
C GLU A 69 -0.52 -3.97 6.48
N ARG A 70 -0.16 -3.13 5.49
CA ARG A 70 1.23 -2.69 5.27
C ARG A 70 1.85 -2.03 6.52
N TYR A 71 1.04 -1.39 7.35
CA TYR A 71 1.52 -0.64 8.51
C TYR A 71 1.12 -1.26 9.84
N ARG A 72 0.71 -2.53 9.86
CA ARG A 72 0.26 -3.21 11.07
C ARG A 72 1.30 -3.11 12.20
N GLY A 73 0.83 -2.70 13.37
CA GLY A 73 1.68 -2.53 14.57
C GLY A 73 2.26 -1.13 14.72
N LEU A 74 2.12 -0.26 13.71
CA LEU A 74 2.51 1.15 13.82
C LEU A 74 1.38 2.01 14.41
N PRO A 75 1.70 3.00 15.26
CA PRO A 75 0.69 3.88 15.85
C PRO A 75 0.01 4.80 14.81
N ASP A 76 0.65 5.05 13.68
CA ASP A 76 0.19 5.92 12.59
C ASP A 76 -0.30 5.14 11.35
N ALA A 77 -0.55 3.83 11.49
CA ALA A 77 -0.91 2.94 10.39
C ALA A 77 -2.09 3.44 9.53
N TYR A 78 -3.10 4.02 10.17
CA TYR A 78 -4.26 4.57 9.47
C TYR A 78 -3.87 5.77 8.59
N ASN A 79 -3.09 6.71 9.12
CA ASN A 79 -2.69 7.90 8.37
C ASN A 79 -1.80 7.54 7.18
N ARG A 80 -0.92 6.56 7.35
CA ARG A 80 -0.10 6.03 6.25
C ARG A 80 -0.95 5.33 5.19
N ALA A 81 -1.94 4.54 5.58
CA ALA A 81 -2.87 3.92 4.63
C ALA A 81 -3.71 4.95 3.85
N VAL A 82 -4.08 6.07 4.49
CA VAL A 82 -4.73 7.19 3.81
C VAL A 82 -3.81 7.81 2.77
N ALA A 83 -2.53 7.99 3.08
CA ALA A 83 -1.54 8.49 2.13
C ALA A 83 -1.36 7.55 0.94
N ASP A 84 -1.23 6.24 1.17
CA ASP A 84 -1.13 5.24 0.10
C ASP A 84 -2.35 5.23 -0.81
N MET A 85 -3.56 5.32 -0.22
CA MET A 85 -4.81 5.38 -0.99
C MET A 85 -4.88 6.63 -1.88
N GLU A 86 -4.38 7.76 -1.39
CA GLU A 86 -4.33 9.00 -2.18
C GLU A 86 -3.28 8.92 -3.29
N SER A 87 -2.09 8.39 -3.01
CA SER A 87 -1.07 8.12 -4.03
C SER A 87 -1.59 7.19 -5.12
N TYR A 88 -2.27 6.11 -4.75
CA TYR A 88 -2.89 5.18 -5.70
C TYR A 88 -3.91 5.89 -6.61
N ARG A 89 -4.77 6.75 -6.06
CA ARG A 89 -5.73 7.54 -6.85
C ARG A 89 -5.04 8.50 -7.82
N GLN A 90 -3.96 9.14 -7.38
CA GLN A 90 -3.18 10.05 -8.23
C GLN A 90 -2.51 9.30 -9.38
N ASP A 91 -2.01 8.09 -9.13
CA ASP A 91 -1.42 7.26 -10.18
C ASP A 91 -2.47 6.78 -11.18
N MET A 92 -3.66 6.38 -10.72
CA MET A 92 -4.78 6.07 -11.62
C MET A 92 -5.22 7.28 -12.45
N ALA A 93 -5.22 8.49 -11.88
CA ALA A 93 -5.51 9.71 -12.63
C ALA A 93 -4.45 10.01 -13.71
N LYS A 94 -3.16 9.79 -13.41
CA LYS A 94 -2.07 9.91 -14.41
C LYS A 94 -2.24 8.89 -15.53
N ILE A 95 -2.53 7.63 -15.20
CA ILE A 95 -2.79 6.58 -16.19
C ILE A 95 -4.01 6.94 -17.05
N HIS A 96 -5.09 7.43 -16.44
CA HIS A 96 -6.29 7.85 -17.17
C HIS A 96 -5.98 8.94 -18.21
N LEU A 97 -5.22 9.97 -17.81
CA LEU A 97 -4.79 11.05 -18.71
C LEU A 97 -3.88 10.55 -19.82
N LYS A 98 -2.93 9.66 -19.50
CA LYS A 98 -2.03 9.04 -20.48
C LYS A 98 -2.83 8.26 -21.53
N VAL A 99 -3.71 7.35 -21.10
CA VAL A 99 -4.57 6.57 -22.02
C VAL A 99 -5.50 7.47 -22.85
N ALA A 100 -5.99 8.58 -22.28
CA ALA A 100 -6.84 9.53 -23.00
C ALA A 100 -6.09 10.40 -24.03
N THR A 101 -4.77 10.57 -23.88
CA THR A 101 -3.93 11.42 -24.73
C THR A 101 -3.06 10.64 -25.71
N GLU A 102 -2.94 9.32 -25.53
CA GLU A 102 -2.37 8.44 -26.54
C GLU A 102 -3.27 8.46 -27.80
N PRO A 103 -2.72 8.81 -28.98
CA PRO A 103 -3.48 8.74 -30.21
C PRO A 103 -3.94 7.29 -30.37
N GLN A 104 -5.25 7.08 -30.48
CA GLN A 104 -5.85 5.80 -30.85
C GLN A 104 -5.16 5.34 -32.13
N GLY A 105 -4.13 4.51 -31.99
CA GLY A 105 -3.44 3.90 -33.10
C GLY A 105 -4.49 3.09 -33.84
N VAL A 106 -4.78 3.54 -35.06
CA VAL A 106 -5.55 2.83 -36.06
C VAL A 106 -5.15 1.35 -36.01
N VAL A 107 -6.03 0.51 -35.48
CA VAL A 107 -5.96 -0.94 -35.74
C VAL A 107 -6.38 -1.07 -37.20
N TYR A 108 -5.39 -1.06 -38.10
CA TYR A 108 -5.57 -1.67 -39.41
C TYR A 108 -5.90 -3.15 -39.17
N GLY A 109 -6.83 -3.67 -39.97
CA GLY A 109 -7.36 -5.04 -39.86
C GLY A 109 -6.34 -6.15 -40.06
#